data_AF-A0A2E0X226-F1
#
_entry.id   AF-A0A2E0X226-F1
#
_cell.length_a   1.000
_cell.length_b   1.000
_cell.length_c   1.000
_cell.angle_alpha   90.00
_cell.angle_beta   90.00
_cell.angle_gamma   90.00
#
_symmetry.space_group_name_H-M   'P 1'
#
loop_
_entity.id
_entity.type
_entity.pdbx_description
1 polymer ?
#
loop_
_entity_poly.entity_id
_entity_poly.type
_entity_poly.pdbx_seq_one_letter_code
_entity_poly.pdbx_strand_id
1 'polypeptide(L)'
;MPESGFESVSESDLEAHLGISRYGDFVLTDAVRPSYDLDVVPSAGYRHDRYRDEQSRQDVPVLMAAVTRDELFETFIELMEPLGQVVDVVIESSHNYSRAGRQECYREHIDMPILQSILYDFEDLLVNDGCTGVAVLNPGLPQEVQFDEHKLLLVYGADLSQYERVLDRNAVPCRDDMRFITEAEHVHSTNEEYIQQFEELKMRLGMDGDF
;
A
#
# COMPACT_ATOMS: atom_id res chain seq x y z
N MET A 1 -12.95 -27.72 -6.55
CA MET A 1 -12.09 -26.54 -6.30
C MET A 1 -12.24 -25.68 -7.53
N PRO A 2 -12.45 -24.35 -7.42
CA PRO A 2 -12.30 -23.51 -8.59
C PRO A 2 -10.86 -23.69 -9.08
N GLU A 3 -10.68 -23.93 -10.38
CA GLU A 3 -9.36 -23.90 -11.01
C GLU A 3 -8.81 -22.48 -10.86
N SER A 4 -7.57 -22.32 -10.40
CA SER A 4 -6.93 -21.00 -10.33
C SER A 4 -6.88 -20.42 -11.74
N GLY A 5 -7.18 -19.13 -11.89
CA GLY A 5 -7.15 -18.47 -13.21
C GLY A 5 -5.77 -18.53 -13.87
N PHE A 6 -4.73 -18.89 -13.11
CA PHE A 6 -3.37 -19.11 -13.58
C PHE A 6 -3.10 -20.53 -14.10
N GLU A 7 -3.88 -21.55 -13.71
CA GLU A 7 -3.62 -22.97 -14.07
C GLU A 7 -4.13 -23.35 -15.45
N SER A 8 -5.06 -22.58 -16.03
CA SER A 8 -5.71 -22.88 -17.31
C SER A 8 -5.10 -22.16 -18.53
N VAL A 9 -4.08 -21.33 -18.31
CA VAL A 9 -3.52 -20.41 -19.32
C VAL A 9 -2.14 -20.87 -19.77
N SER A 10 -1.83 -20.73 -21.07
CA SER A 10 -0.51 -21.08 -21.60
C SER A 10 0.57 -20.11 -21.07
N GLU A 11 1.83 -20.56 -20.93
CA GLU A 11 2.92 -19.69 -20.45
C GLU A 11 3.05 -18.40 -21.27
N SER A 12 2.87 -18.47 -22.59
CA SER A 12 2.93 -17.29 -23.47
C SER A 12 1.77 -16.32 -23.26
N ASP A 13 0.57 -16.82 -22.96
CA ASP A 13 -0.60 -15.99 -22.70
C ASP A 13 -0.51 -15.33 -21.31
N LEU A 14 0.10 -16.04 -20.35
CA LEU A 14 0.38 -15.51 -19.02
C LEU A 14 1.43 -14.40 -19.08
N GLU A 15 2.55 -14.60 -19.79
CA GLU A 15 3.56 -13.56 -19.98
C GLU A 15 2.98 -12.31 -20.67
N ALA A 16 2.14 -12.51 -21.69
CA ALA A 16 1.48 -11.41 -22.38
C ALA A 16 0.54 -10.63 -21.44
N HIS A 17 -0.21 -11.34 -20.57
CA HIS A 17 -1.09 -10.73 -19.58
C HIS A 17 -0.33 -9.96 -18.49
N LEU A 18 0.75 -10.53 -17.95
CA LEU A 18 1.59 -9.87 -16.94
C LEU A 18 2.27 -8.60 -17.48
N GLY A 19 2.43 -8.49 -18.81
CA GLY A 19 2.88 -7.28 -19.50
C GLY A 19 1.84 -6.16 -19.59
N ILE A 20 0.57 -6.42 -19.27
CA ILE A 20 -0.50 -5.40 -19.30
C ILE A 20 -0.49 -4.61 -17.99
N SER A 21 -0.08 -3.34 -18.09
CA SER A 21 -0.07 -2.42 -16.95
C SER A 21 -1.17 -1.35 -17.00
N ARG A 22 -1.86 -1.16 -18.12
CA ARG A 22 -2.86 -0.08 -18.31
C ARG A 22 -4.27 -0.63 -18.48
N TYR A 23 -5.19 -0.13 -17.67
CA TYR A 23 -6.62 -0.44 -17.66
C TYR A 23 -7.42 0.86 -17.79
N GLY A 24 -7.75 1.23 -19.04
CA GLY A 24 -8.31 2.55 -19.34
C GLY A 24 -7.31 3.67 -18.99
N ASP A 25 -7.72 4.56 -18.08
CA ASP A 25 -6.89 5.66 -17.59
C ASP A 25 -6.02 5.26 -16.38
N PHE A 26 -6.25 4.08 -15.80
CA PHE A 26 -5.50 3.58 -14.65
C PHE A 26 -4.24 2.81 -15.09
N VAL A 27 -3.11 3.09 -14.46
CA VAL A 27 -1.84 2.40 -14.68
C VAL A 27 -1.39 1.74 -13.39
N LEU A 28 -1.16 0.43 -13.44
CA LEU A 28 -0.57 -0.34 -12.36
C LEU A 28 0.91 0.01 -12.15
N THR A 29 1.36 -0.09 -10.91
CA THR A 29 2.79 -0.18 -10.57
C THR A 29 3.34 -1.54 -10.98
N ASP A 30 4.64 -1.81 -10.82
CA ASP A 30 5.19 -3.14 -11.09
C ASP A 30 4.99 -4.16 -9.96
N ALA A 31 4.44 -3.71 -8.83
CA ALA A 31 4.32 -4.50 -7.61
C ALA A 31 3.27 -5.61 -7.67
N VAL A 32 2.14 -5.38 -8.35
CA VAL A 32 0.99 -6.29 -8.33
C VAL A 32 0.42 -6.48 -9.72
N ARG A 33 0.01 -7.71 -10.04
CA ARG A 33 -0.73 -8.03 -11.28
C ARG A 33 -2.03 -8.77 -10.94
N PRO A 34 -3.16 -8.37 -11.53
CA PRO A 34 -4.42 -9.11 -11.36
C PRO A 34 -4.34 -10.46 -12.08
N SER A 35 -5.17 -11.41 -11.66
CA SER A 35 -5.32 -12.68 -12.36
C SER A 35 -5.85 -12.51 -13.78
N TYR A 36 -5.68 -13.57 -14.59
CA TYR A 36 -6.06 -13.58 -16.00
C TYR A 36 -7.57 -13.37 -16.22
N ASP A 37 -8.41 -13.88 -15.31
CA ASP A 37 -9.87 -13.80 -15.42
C ASP A 37 -10.42 -12.38 -15.21
N LEU A 38 -9.61 -11.46 -14.65
CA LEU A 38 -9.95 -10.04 -14.45
C LEU A 38 -11.29 -9.82 -13.74
N ASP A 39 -11.58 -10.62 -12.70
CA ASP A 39 -12.79 -10.51 -11.88
C ASP A 39 -12.99 -9.09 -11.30
N VAL A 40 -11.87 -8.42 -11.03
CA VAL A 40 -11.81 -7.00 -10.67
C VAL A 40 -10.89 -6.29 -11.67
N VAL A 41 -11.46 -5.32 -12.40
CA VAL A 41 -10.71 -4.47 -13.32
C VAL A 41 -10.12 -3.30 -12.54
N PRO A 42 -8.78 -3.11 -12.54
CA PRO A 42 -8.13 -2.01 -11.83
C PRO A 42 -8.67 -0.64 -12.27
N SER A 43 -8.94 0.24 -11.29
CA SER A 43 -9.37 1.62 -11.55
C SER A 43 -9.06 2.52 -10.35
N ALA A 44 -8.91 3.83 -10.60
CA ALA A 44 -8.69 4.81 -9.54
C ALA A 44 -10.01 5.18 -8.84
N GLY A 45 -9.92 5.41 -7.54
CA GLY A 45 -11.03 5.83 -6.70
C GLY A 45 -10.78 5.47 -5.25
N TYR A 46 -11.65 5.96 -4.37
CA TYR A 46 -11.68 5.54 -2.97
C TYR A 46 -13.09 5.17 -2.55
N ARG A 47 -13.20 4.34 -1.51
CA ARG A 47 -14.47 4.05 -0.84
C ARG A 47 -14.34 4.15 0.67
N HIS A 48 -15.47 4.33 1.32
CA HIS A 48 -15.58 4.18 2.76
C HIS A 48 -15.76 2.70 3.11
N ASP A 49 -14.97 2.24 4.08
CA ASP A 49 -15.04 0.89 4.62
C ASP A 49 -15.02 0.93 6.16
N ARG A 50 -15.11 -0.24 6.79
CA ARG A 50 -14.99 -0.39 8.24
C ARG A 50 -14.11 -1.58 8.57
N TYR A 51 -13.05 -1.32 9.32
CA TYR A 51 -12.24 -2.37 9.92
C TYR A 51 -12.78 -2.69 11.31
N ARG A 52 -12.97 -3.97 11.61
CA ARG A 52 -13.39 -4.38 12.94
C ARG A 52 -12.18 -4.80 13.75
N ASP A 53 -11.83 -3.99 14.75
CA ASP A 53 -10.74 -4.29 15.65
C ASP A 53 -11.04 -5.56 16.46
N GLU A 54 -10.15 -6.54 16.42
CA GLU A 54 -10.40 -7.86 17.00
C GLU A 54 -10.45 -7.84 18.54
N GLN A 55 -9.69 -6.93 19.18
CA GLN A 55 -9.58 -6.85 20.63
C GLN A 55 -10.78 -6.12 21.25
N SER A 56 -11.11 -4.95 20.73
CA SER A 56 -12.17 -4.07 21.22
C SER A 56 -13.54 -4.36 20.60
N ARG A 57 -13.57 -5.08 19.46
CA ARG A 57 -14.75 -5.31 18.60
C ARG A 57 -15.41 -4.05 18.08
N GLN A 58 -14.70 -2.92 18.10
CA GLN A 58 -15.19 -1.65 17.56
C GLN A 58 -14.97 -1.59 16.05
N ASP A 59 -15.92 -0.96 15.36
CA ASP A 59 -15.75 -0.61 13.96
C ASP A 59 -14.93 0.68 13.86
N VAL A 60 -13.77 0.60 13.25
CA VAL A 60 -12.92 1.73 12.91
C VAL A 60 -13.23 2.12 11.47
N PRO A 61 -13.66 3.37 11.20
CA PRO A 61 -13.83 3.86 9.84
C PRO A 61 -12.51 3.79 9.06
N VAL A 62 -12.61 3.44 7.77
CA VAL A 62 -11.47 3.33 6.86
C VAL A 62 -11.81 4.03 5.55
N LEU A 63 -10.85 4.78 5.00
CA LEU A 63 -10.83 5.07 3.56
C LEU A 63 -9.88 4.09 2.90
N MET A 64 -10.37 3.36 1.90
CA MET A 64 -9.52 2.55 1.03
C MET A 64 -9.46 3.25 -0.32
N ALA A 65 -8.25 3.50 -0.82
CA ALA A 65 -8.03 4.21 -2.08
C ALA A 65 -7.07 3.46 -3.00
N ALA A 66 -7.39 3.47 -4.29
CA ALA A 66 -6.53 3.06 -5.37
C ALA A 66 -6.19 4.28 -6.22
N VAL A 67 -4.90 4.50 -6.46
CA VAL A 67 -4.38 5.65 -7.19
C VAL A 67 -3.49 5.14 -8.33
N THR A 68 -3.53 5.83 -9.47
CA THR A 68 -2.71 5.43 -10.63
C THR A 68 -1.23 5.61 -10.29
N ARG A 69 -0.35 4.74 -10.82
CA ARG A 69 1.07 4.69 -10.46
C ARG A 69 1.74 6.06 -10.39
N ASP A 70 1.52 6.91 -11.39
CA ASP A 70 2.23 8.18 -11.52
C ASP A 70 1.78 9.24 -10.48
N GLU A 71 0.66 9.03 -9.78
CA GLU A 71 0.11 9.93 -8.74
C GLU A 71 0.13 9.28 -7.34
N LEU A 72 0.41 7.97 -7.27
CA LEU A 72 0.26 7.16 -6.07
C LEU A 72 1.15 7.63 -4.93
N PHE A 73 2.44 7.82 -5.20
CA PHE A 73 3.41 8.19 -4.17
C PHE A 73 3.13 9.58 -3.61
N GLU A 74 2.92 10.57 -4.47
CA GLU A 74 2.60 11.94 -4.04
C GLU A 74 1.28 11.99 -3.24
N THR A 75 0.27 11.23 -3.66
CA THR A 75 -0.99 11.14 -2.89
C THR A 75 -0.75 10.55 -1.50
N PHE A 76 0.10 9.53 -1.37
CA PHE A 76 0.49 8.99 -0.07
C PHE A 76 1.23 10.03 0.79
N ILE A 77 2.17 10.77 0.22
CA ILE A 77 2.89 11.83 0.92
C ILE A 77 1.93 12.90 1.47
N GLU A 78 0.96 13.34 0.66
CA GLU A 78 -0.06 14.31 1.09
C GLU A 78 -1.01 13.73 2.15
N LEU A 79 -1.36 12.44 2.06
CA LEU A 79 -2.23 11.80 3.04
C LEU A 79 -1.60 11.75 4.43
N MET A 80 -0.27 11.83 4.56
CA MET A 80 0.40 11.90 5.86
C MET A 80 0.24 13.26 6.54
N GLU A 81 0.01 14.36 5.80
CA GLU A 81 -0.02 15.72 6.35
C GLU A 81 -0.97 15.89 7.57
N PRO A 82 -2.19 15.30 7.59
CA PRO A 82 -3.11 15.41 8.72
C PRO A 82 -2.63 14.70 10.00
N LEU A 83 -1.65 13.79 9.92
CA LEU A 83 -1.15 13.04 11.09
C LEU A 83 -0.35 13.90 12.07
N GLY A 84 0.12 15.07 11.65
CA GLY A 84 0.85 16.01 12.48
C GLY A 84 2.35 16.08 12.19
N GLN A 85 3.10 16.76 13.06
CA GLN A 85 4.51 17.08 12.82
C GLN A 85 5.48 15.97 13.25
N VAL A 86 5.06 15.12 14.17
CA VAL A 86 5.85 14.00 14.70
C VAL A 86 4.96 12.77 14.65
N VAL A 87 5.48 11.71 14.05
CA VAL A 87 4.73 10.47 13.78
C VAL A 87 5.55 9.26 14.20
N ASP A 88 4.86 8.13 14.32
CA ASP A 88 5.50 6.82 14.38
C ASP A 88 5.41 6.17 13.00
N VAL A 89 6.37 5.31 12.65
CA VAL A 89 6.39 4.61 11.36
C VAL A 89 6.68 3.13 11.55
N VAL A 90 5.91 2.31 10.85
CA VAL A 90 6.11 0.86 10.68
C VAL A 90 6.49 0.63 9.22
N ILE A 91 7.51 -0.18 8.97
CA ILE A 91 7.75 -0.78 7.65
C ILE A 91 7.59 -2.29 7.76
N GLU A 92 6.98 -2.89 6.73
CA GLU A 92 6.80 -4.34 6.65
C GLU A 92 7.38 -4.90 5.36
N SER A 93 7.86 -6.14 5.43
CA SER A 93 8.40 -6.87 4.29
C SER A 93 8.01 -8.35 4.30
N SER A 94 7.55 -8.86 3.16
CA SER A 94 7.21 -10.27 2.93
C SER A 94 8.26 -11.04 2.11
N HIS A 95 9.40 -10.43 1.77
CA HIS A 95 10.46 -11.04 0.92
C HIS A 95 11.00 -12.39 1.44
N ASN A 96 10.98 -12.62 2.76
CA ASN A 96 11.52 -13.83 3.40
C ASN A 96 10.43 -14.83 3.84
N TYR A 97 9.65 -15.36 2.90
CA TYR A 97 8.61 -16.38 3.14
C TYR A 97 9.08 -17.63 3.91
N SER A 98 10.39 -17.92 3.96
CA SER A 98 10.96 -19.14 4.54
C SER A 98 11.08 -19.15 6.07
N ARG A 99 10.89 -18.01 6.76
CA ARG A 99 10.90 -17.91 8.23
C ARG A 99 9.58 -17.38 8.80
N ALA A 100 8.45 -18.02 8.50
CA ALA A 100 7.20 -17.98 9.28
C ALA A 100 6.72 -16.61 9.83
N GLY A 101 6.99 -15.49 9.16
CA GLY A 101 6.51 -14.18 9.58
C GLY A 101 6.95 -13.06 8.63
N ARG A 102 6.06 -12.08 8.43
CA ARG A 102 6.41 -10.77 7.85
C ARG A 102 7.43 -10.11 8.77
N GLN A 103 8.44 -9.46 8.18
CA GLN A 103 9.39 -8.66 8.94
C GLN A 103 8.76 -7.29 9.16
N GLU A 104 8.37 -6.99 10.39
CA GLU A 104 7.85 -5.69 10.79
C GLU A 104 8.92 -4.95 11.60
N CYS A 105 9.16 -3.69 11.27
CA CYS A 105 10.13 -2.83 11.95
C CYS A 105 9.46 -1.51 12.32
N TYR A 106 9.77 -1.00 13.51
CA TYR A 106 9.05 0.13 14.10
C TYR A 106 10.00 1.23 14.57
N ARG A 107 9.63 2.49 14.30
CA ARG A 107 10.36 3.68 14.74
C ARG A 107 9.38 4.70 15.29
N GLU A 108 9.54 5.03 16.56
CA GLU A 108 8.71 6.04 17.23
C GLU A 108 9.23 7.46 17.03
N HIS A 109 8.37 8.46 17.05
CA HIS A 109 8.72 9.87 17.16
C HIS A 109 9.78 10.33 16.13
N ILE A 110 9.42 10.26 14.83
CA ILE A 110 10.17 10.86 13.73
C ILE A 110 9.48 12.15 13.28
N ASP A 111 10.26 13.20 13.03
CA ASP A 111 9.74 14.44 12.46
C ASP A 111 9.26 14.19 11.02
N MET A 112 8.04 14.62 10.69
CA MET A 112 7.41 14.41 9.38
C MET A 112 8.30 14.81 8.20
N PRO A 113 9.00 15.98 8.19
CA PRO A 113 9.87 16.33 7.08
C PRO A 113 11.07 15.40 6.90
N ILE A 114 11.58 14.81 7.98
CA ILE A 114 12.68 13.84 7.92
C ILE A 114 12.15 12.53 7.33
N LEU A 115 10.99 12.06 7.80
CA LEU A 115 10.35 10.87 7.27
C LEU A 115 10.08 11.02 5.77
N GLN A 116 9.40 12.10 5.36
CA GLN A 116 9.13 12.38 3.95
C GLN A 116 10.40 12.39 3.11
N SER A 117 11.46 13.08 3.57
CA SER A 117 12.75 13.11 2.87
C SER A 117 13.35 11.72 2.69
N ILE A 118 13.25 10.84 3.69
CA ILE A 118 13.72 9.45 3.56
C ILE A 118 12.83 8.72 2.56
N LEU A 119 11.50 8.79 2.69
CA LEU A 119 10.59 8.06 1.80
C LEU A 119 10.75 8.45 0.33
N TYR A 120 11.03 9.73 0.01
CA TYR A 120 11.33 10.17 -1.36
C TYR A 120 12.57 9.48 -1.94
N ASP A 121 13.59 9.19 -1.14
CA ASP A 121 14.77 8.43 -1.60
C ASP A 121 14.42 6.96 -1.93
N PHE A 122 13.28 6.46 -1.44
CA PHE A 122 12.80 5.07 -1.59
C PHE A 122 11.44 4.98 -2.31
N GLU A 123 11.07 6.00 -3.09
CA GLU A 123 9.80 6.00 -3.85
C GLU A 123 9.69 4.74 -4.74
N ASP A 124 10.74 4.40 -5.48
CA ASP A 124 10.73 3.27 -6.40
C ASP A 124 10.46 1.94 -5.69
N LEU A 125 11.10 1.71 -4.54
CA LEU A 125 10.82 0.56 -3.66
C LEU A 125 9.33 0.56 -3.26
N LEU A 126 8.84 1.66 -2.69
CA LEU A 126 7.49 1.72 -2.12
C LEU A 126 6.41 1.56 -3.19
N VAL A 127 6.63 2.08 -4.39
CA VAL A 127 5.67 2.02 -5.50
C VAL A 127 5.72 0.68 -6.22
N ASN A 128 6.92 0.14 -6.49
CA ASN A 128 7.10 -0.95 -7.45
C ASN A 128 7.42 -2.31 -6.82
N ASP A 129 7.69 -2.38 -5.52
CA ASP A 129 7.90 -3.66 -4.84
C ASP A 129 6.62 -4.23 -4.22
N GLY A 130 6.17 -5.40 -4.66
CA GLY A 130 4.99 -6.09 -4.14
C GLY A 130 5.17 -6.77 -2.79
N CYS A 131 6.32 -6.60 -2.13
CA CYS A 131 6.61 -7.19 -0.84
C CYS A 131 6.80 -6.15 0.28
N THR A 132 6.83 -4.85 -0.04
CA THR A 132 7.08 -3.78 0.92
C THR A 132 5.82 -2.97 1.19
N GLY A 133 5.54 -2.75 2.48
CA GLY A 133 4.52 -1.83 2.96
C GLY A 133 5.08 -0.84 3.98
N VAL A 134 4.42 0.31 4.13
CA VAL A 134 4.74 1.32 5.15
C VAL A 134 3.45 1.86 5.76
N ALA A 135 3.44 2.01 7.08
CA ALA A 135 2.37 2.62 7.83
C ALA A 135 2.90 3.78 8.68
N VAL A 136 2.18 4.89 8.68
CA VAL A 136 2.54 6.10 9.42
C VAL A 136 1.40 6.44 10.36
N LEU A 137 1.73 6.58 11.64
CA LEU A 137 0.77 6.65 12.74
C LEU A 137 0.91 7.96 13.48
N ASN A 138 -0.21 8.51 13.94
CA ASN A 138 -0.21 9.60 14.90
C ASN A 138 0.01 9.04 16.32
N PRO A 139 1.06 9.43 17.06
CA PRO A 139 1.34 8.88 18.40
C PRO A 139 0.31 9.32 19.46
N GLY A 140 -0.45 10.39 19.20
CA GLY A 140 -1.42 10.97 20.13
C GLY A 140 -2.88 10.65 19.82
N LEU A 141 -3.19 10.19 18.61
CA LEU A 141 -4.55 9.90 18.14
C LEU A 141 -4.58 8.55 17.43
N PRO A 142 -5.67 7.76 17.53
CA PRO A 142 -5.81 6.51 16.79
C PRO A 142 -6.10 6.81 15.30
N GLN A 143 -5.09 7.31 14.60
CA GLN A 143 -5.10 7.64 13.18
C GLN A 143 -3.83 7.12 12.51
N GLU A 144 -4.00 6.56 11.33
CA GLU A 144 -2.95 5.88 10.60
C GLU A 144 -3.19 5.98 9.10
N VAL A 145 -2.10 6.13 8.33
CA VAL A 145 -2.08 6.06 6.87
C VAL A 145 -1.14 4.94 6.46
N GLN A 146 -1.65 3.96 5.72
CA GLN A 146 -0.89 2.83 5.20
C GLN A 146 -0.75 2.94 3.68
N PHE A 147 0.43 2.58 3.21
CA PHE A 147 0.72 2.23 1.82
C PHE A 147 1.15 0.77 1.82
N ASP A 148 0.23 -0.13 1.46
CA ASP A 148 0.40 -1.56 1.66
C ASP A 148 1.14 -2.27 0.50
N GLU A 149 1.41 -3.56 0.68
CA GLU A 149 2.05 -4.40 -0.36
C GLU A 149 1.21 -4.49 -1.66
N HIS A 150 -0.10 -4.26 -1.56
CA HIS A 150 -1.04 -4.24 -2.69
C HIS A 150 -1.12 -2.91 -3.42
N LYS A 151 -0.38 -1.90 -2.94
CA LYS A 151 -0.36 -0.53 -3.45
C LYS A 151 -1.69 0.19 -3.33
N LEU A 152 -2.45 -0.17 -2.29
CA LEU A 152 -3.60 0.57 -1.83
C LEU A 152 -3.15 1.55 -0.75
N LEU A 153 -3.83 2.70 -0.71
CA LEU A 153 -3.69 3.65 0.37
C LEU A 153 -4.87 3.44 1.33
N LEU A 154 -4.57 3.12 2.58
CA LEU A 154 -5.59 2.94 3.62
C LEU A 154 -5.44 4.01 4.68
N VAL A 155 -6.56 4.61 5.09
CA VAL A 155 -6.57 5.61 6.16
C VAL A 155 -7.54 5.16 7.24
N TYR A 156 -7.04 5.00 8.46
CA TYR A 156 -7.82 4.61 9.62
C TYR A 156 -8.02 5.81 10.54
N GLY A 157 -9.21 5.95 11.10
CA GLY A 157 -9.48 7.01 12.07
C GLY A 157 -10.97 7.28 12.29
N ALA A 158 -11.29 8.03 13.35
CA ALA A 158 -12.67 8.36 13.70
C ALA A 158 -13.28 9.48 12.82
N ASP A 159 -12.46 10.45 12.40
CA ASP A 159 -12.83 11.53 11.47
C ASP A 159 -11.86 11.51 10.29
N LEU A 160 -12.40 11.22 9.10
CA LEU A 160 -11.62 11.05 7.86
C LEU A 160 -11.80 12.23 6.88
N SER A 161 -12.54 13.27 7.26
CA SER A 161 -12.89 14.40 6.39
C SER A 161 -11.70 15.21 5.87
N GLN A 162 -10.55 15.18 6.58
CA GLN A 162 -9.32 15.81 6.11
C GLN A 162 -8.65 14.99 5.01
N TYR A 163 -8.71 13.66 5.10
CA TYR A 163 -8.12 12.74 4.14
C TYR A 163 -8.98 12.62 2.88
N GLU A 164 -10.31 12.65 2.99
CA GLU A 164 -11.22 12.77 1.84
C GLU A 164 -10.88 14.01 0.99
N ARG A 165 -10.55 15.14 1.64
CA ARG A 165 -10.11 16.36 0.94
C ARG A 165 -8.78 16.19 0.23
N VAL A 166 -7.85 15.42 0.79
CA VAL A 166 -6.59 15.09 0.11
C VAL A 166 -6.88 14.26 -1.15
N LEU A 167 -7.71 13.23 -1.04
CA LEU A 167 -8.10 12.39 -2.18
C LEU A 167 -8.83 13.18 -3.28
N ASP A 168 -9.75 14.08 -2.91
CA ASP A 168 -10.43 14.97 -3.86
C ASP A 168 -9.46 15.90 -4.60
N ARG A 169 -8.49 16.50 -3.90
CA ARG A 169 -7.45 17.34 -4.53
C ARG A 169 -6.57 16.56 -5.51
N ASN A 170 -6.29 15.30 -5.21
CA ASN A 170 -5.52 14.39 -6.05
C ASN A 170 -6.39 13.69 -7.12
N ALA A 171 -7.61 14.20 -7.36
CA ALA A 171 -8.53 13.67 -8.36
C ALA A 171 -8.87 12.17 -8.19
N VAL A 172 -8.84 11.66 -6.95
CA VAL A 172 -9.24 10.30 -6.59
C VAL A 172 -10.72 10.32 -6.21
N PRO A 173 -11.65 9.89 -7.08
CA PRO A 173 -13.07 10.08 -6.84
C PRO A 173 -13.62 9.09 -5.80
N CYS A 174 -14.61 9.53 -5.02
CA CYS A 174 -15.40 8.64 -4.17
C CYS A 174 -16.24 7.69 -5.03
N ARG A 175 -16.11 6.38 -4.80
CA ARG A 175 -16.80 5.29 -5.49
C ARG A 175 -17.11 4.19 -4.48
N ASP A 176 -18.16 4.35 -3.68
CA ASP A 176 -18.47 3.42 -2.58
C ASP A 176 -18.73 1.97 -3.04
N ASP A 177 -19.07 1.76 -4.31
CA ASP A 177 -19.33 0.46 -4.91
C ASP A 177 -18.12 -0.15 -5.66
N MET A 178 -16.97 0.53 -5.68
CA MET A 178 -15.77 0.01 -6.33
C MET A 178 -15.22 -1.22 -5.60
N ARG A 179 -14.55 -2.09 -6.34
CA ARG A 179 -13.80 -3.24 -5.81
C ARG A 179 -12.31 -3.03 -6.01
N PHE A 180 -11.51 -3.51 -5.07
CA PHE A 180 -10.05 -3.45 -5.15
C PHE A 180 -9.44 -4.75 -5.65
N ILE A 181 -8.20 -4.67 -6.12
CA ILE A 181 -7.44 -5.84 -6.60
C ILE A 181 -7.31 -6.95 -5.55
N THR A 182 -7.34 -6.58 -4.27
CA THR A 182 -7.31 -7.50 -3.12
C THR A 182 -8.58 -8.35 -2.98
N GLU A 183 -9.67 -7.98 -3.65
CA GLU A 183 -10.94 -8.72 -3.66
C GLU A 183 -11.02 -9.76 -4.78
N ALA A 184 -9.95 -9.92 -5.56
CA ALA A 184 -9.78 -10.95 -6.57
C ALA A 184 -8.40 -11.61 -6.45
N GLU A 185 -8.21 -12.70 -7.17
CA GLU A 185 -6.90 -13.34 -7.26
C GLU A 185 -5.89 -12.40 -7.94
N HIS A 186 -4.69 -12.30 -7.38
CA HIS A 186 -3.61 -11.44 -7.85
C HIS A 186 -2.26 -12.02 -7.40
N VAL A 187 -1.18 -11.52 -7.99
CA VAL A 187 0.19 -11.92 -7.66
C VAL A 187 1.04 -10.69 -7.36
N HIS A 188 1.98 -10.85 -6.44
CA HIS A 188 3.00 -9.86 -6.12
C HIS A 188 4.26 -10.09 -6.96
N SER A 189 4.97 -9.01 -7.28
CA SER A 189 6.26 -9.04 -7.97
C SER A 189 7.31 -8.32 -7.13
N THR A 190 8.52 -8.88 -7.10
CA THR A 190 9.66 -8.33 -6.36
C THR A 190 10.97 -8.78 -7.02
N ASN A 191 12.10 -8.20 -6.61
CA ASN A 191 13.43 -8.56 -7.08
C ASN A 191 14.50 -8.41 -5.97
N GLU A 192 15.72 -8.89 -6.23
CA GLU A 192 16.83 -8.85 -5.26
C GLU A 192 17.31 -7.43 -4.93
N GLU A 193 17.06 -6.45 -5.79
CA GLU A 193 17.41 -5.05 -5.58
C GLU A 193 16.50 -4.43 -4.52
N TYR A 194 15.20 -4.69 -4.56
CA TYR A 194 14.24 -4.22 -3.56
C TYR A 194 14.49 -4.80 -2.17
N ILE A 195 14.98 -6.05 -2.08
CA ILE A 195 15.45 -6.62 -0.79
C ILE A 195 16.57 -5.76 -0.19
N GLN A 196 17.53 -5.34 -1.01
CA GLN A 196 18.66 -4.51 -0.56
C GLN A 196 18.21 -3.10 -0.19
N GLN A 197 17.33 -2.50 -1.00
CA GLN A 197 16.76 -1.18 -0.72
C GLN A 197 15.92 -1.18 0.56
N PHE A 198 15.16 -2.25 0.84
CA PHE A 198 14.42 -2.38 2.10
C PHE A 198 15.34 -2.39 3.33
N GLU A 199 16.45 -3.13 3.27
CA GLU A 199 17.45 -3.13 4.35
C GLU A 199 18.12 -1.75 4.50
N GLU A 200 18.37 -1.02 3.41
CA GLU A 200 18.85 0.36 3.49
C GLU A 200 17.80 1.29 4.11
N LEU A 201 16.53 1.18 3.73
CA LEU A 201 15.42 1.96 4.30
C LEU A 201 15.35 1.76 5.82
N LYS A 202 15.42 0.50 6.28
CA LYS A 202 15.45 0.14 7.70
C LYS A 202 16.61 0.84 8.44
N MET A 203 17.80 0.81 7.86
CA MET A 203 18.99 1.48 8.39
C MET A 203 18.82 3.00 8.45
N ARG A 204 18.25 3.61 7.40
CA ARG A 204 18.02 5.06 7.30
C ARG A 204 16.99 5.55 8.32
N LEU A 205 15.97 4.74 8.60
CA LEU A 205 14.99 5.00 9.63
C LEU A 205 15.52 4.72 11.05
N GLY A 206 16.72 4.16 11.18
CA GLY A 206 17.34 3.84 12.46
C GLY A 206 16.65 2.70 13.19
N MET A 207 16.06 1.75 12.43
CA MET A 207 15.31 0.61 12.97
C MET A 207 16.17 -0.62 13.27
N ASP A 208 17.49 -0.51 13.16
CA ASP A 208 18.47 -1.60 13.31
C ASP A 208 18.80 -1.95 14.78
N GLY A 209 17.89 -1.64 15.70
CA GLY A 209 18.06 -1.92 17.12
C GLY A 209 17.37 -3.22 17.54
N ASP A 210 18.04 -4.37 17.35
CA ASP A 210 17.81 -5.52 18.22
C ASP A 210 18.32 -5.13 19.64
N PHE A 211 17.42 -4.93 20.60
CA PHE A 211 17.76 -4.86 22.02
C PHE A 211 17.34 -6.15 22.75
#